data_AF-A0A935QRT0-F1
#
_entry.id   AF-A0A935QRT0-F1
#
_cell.length_a   1.000
_cell.length_b   1.000
_cell.length_c   1.000
_cell.angle_alpha   90.00
_cell.angle_beta   90.00
_cell.angle_gamma   90.00
#
_symmetry.space_group_name_H-M   'P 1'
#
loop_
_entity.id
_entity.type
_entity.pdbx_description
1 polymer ?
#
loop_
_entity_poly.entity_id
_entity_poly.type
_entity_poly.pdbx_seq_one_letter_code
_entity_poly.pdbx_strand_id
1 'polypeptide(L)'
;MAQVFVVHGDLTELACDAWLLPTDYRLGVVWYWRERPALQGVPWADVQLARPETWGEPGGLTTMPLAYVPPGAPTPWLTRVGAPSRAPADRLYGAVAAFVSQAAVAARAQGPKHGRERPLLGLPLVGTGFGGKSRWKGEVATGLLEILTTLAQREQVDLALVLKDARAYAAVQALRRGQPERWPELTDDERAAADRLGRLAAAGELVVFMGAGAGVGAGLPLWGGLLNELALEAGMPEEVIVRLGSLNVLDRARVVARRLEESGGPALGLRVAALLERAQYSLAHGLIASLPTREFITTNYDTCFEQACAAAESPVSALPLALPPPGGRWLLKLHGCIRAPESIVLTRDDYLRYAEDRAALQGVVQALLITRHLLFVGFSLDDDNFHRVADSVRRVFAKVTDGARPSFGAALLPQKGEFAEALWGAEIEWLSMGDKTRPGAADLRAAGRRVEIFLDHVACVAARSADHLLDATYDGALTAGERRIRAQLVPLMELLESDPTLNQGPVGEAVNQLLRRLGDPNAQRRLDGL
;
A
#
# COMPACT_ATOMS: atom_id res chain seq x y z
N MET A 1 18.27 3.31 -9.13
CA MET A 1 18.42 4.32 -8.07
C MET A 1 17.55 3.94 -6.90
N ALA A 2 17.96 4.15 -5.66
CA ALA A 2 17.06 3.85 -4.53
C ALA A 2 15.84 4.79 -4.52
N GLN A 3 14.70 4.36 -3.97
CA GLN A 3 13.46 5.13 -3.99
C GLN A 3 13.01 5.53 -2.58
N VAL A 4 12.43 6.73 -2.46
CA VAL A 4 11.64 7.12 -1.27
C VAL A 4 10.16 7.01 -1.63
N PHE A 5 9.49 6.04 -1.02
CA PHE A 5 8.05 5.81 -1.14
C PHE A 5 7.30 6.60 -0.07
N VAL A 6 6.09 7.05 -0.38
CA VAL A 6 5.20 7.70 0.58
C VAL A 6 3.89 6.94 0.65
N VAL A 7 3.55 6.47 1.85
CA VAL A 7 2.41 5.57 2.06
C VAL A 7 1.48 6.17 3.11
N HIS A 8 0.19 6.20 2.83
CA HIS A 8 -0.83 6.43 3.86
C HIS A 8 -1.10 5.10 4.58
N GLY A 9 -0.76 4.99 5.86
CA GLY A 9 -0.86 3.71 6.58
C GLY A 9 -0.25 3.70 7.98
N ASP A 10 -0.18 2.51 8.58
CA ASP A 10 0.47 2.27 9.87
C ASP A 10 1.82 1.60 9.66
N LEU A 11 2.89 2.25 10.10
CA LEU A 11 4.26 1.76 9.95
C LEU A 11 4.47 0.37 10.56
N THR A 12 3.73 0.05 11.63
CA THR A 12 3.90 -1.22 12.36
C THR A 12 3.28 -2.43 11.64
N GLU A 13 2.46 -2.17 10.62
CA GLU A 13 1.78 -3.18 9.80
C GLU A 13 2.41 -3.30 8.39
N LEU A 14 3.41 -2.48 8.07
CA LEU A 14 4.13 -2.57 6.79
C LEU A 14 5.16 -3.70 6.81
N ALA A 15 5.12 -4.58 5.81
CA ALA A 15 6.19 -5.54 5.56
C ALA A 15 7.45 -4.81 5.05
N CYS A 16 8.50 -4.80 5.87
CA CYS A 16 9.79 -4.18 5.57
C CYS A 16 10.93 -4.89 6.31
N ASP A 17 12.17 -4.55 6.00
CA ASP A 17 13.35 -5.16 6.65
C ASP A 17 13.51 -4.63 8.08
N ALA A 18 13.39 -3.32 8.24
CA ALA A 18 13.47 -2.64 9.52
C ALA A 18 12.69 -1.33 9.51
N TRP A 19 12.32 -0.83 10.69
CA TRP A 19 11.60 0.43 10.81
C TRP A 19 12.03 1.27 12.02
N LEU A 20 11.92 2.59 11.88
CA LEU A 20 12.29 3.55 12.92
C LEU A 20 11.21 3.62 13.99
N LEU A 21 11.54 3.22 15.21
CA LEU A 21 10.73 3.37 16.42
C LEU A 21 11.17 4.62 17.21
N PRO A 22 10.35 5.68 17.27
CA PRO A 22 10.72 6.93 17.92
C PRO A 22 10.95 6.79 19.43
N THR A 23 12.04 7.39 19.91
CA THR A 23 12.37 7.51 21.34
C THR A 23 12.77 8.93 21.72
N ASP A 24 12.68 9.24 23.02
CA ASP A 24 13.26 10.45 23.60
C ASP A 24 14.73 10.27 24.02
N TYR A 25 15.31 11.32 24.62
CA TYR A 25 16.70 11.32 25.10
C TYR A 25 16.97 10.37 26.26
N ARG A 26 15.92 9.84 26.92
CA ARG A 26 16.01 8.87 28.03
C ARG A 26 15.77 7.44 27.58
N LEU A 27 15.61 7.19 26.27
CA LEU A 27 15.15 5.92 25.67
C LEU A 27 13.65 5.65 25.93
N GLY A 28 12.87 6.68 26.27
CA GLY A 28 11.44 6.57 26.45
C GLY A 28 10.71 6.38 25.11
N VAL A 29 9.92 5.31 25.02
CA VAL A 29 8.96 5.06 23.93
C VAL A 29 7.56 5.46 24.40
N VAL A 30 6.89 6.31 23.63
CA VAL A 30 5.53 6.80 23.96
C VAL A 30 4.53 5.64 23.94
N TRP A 31 3.54 5.66 24.85
CA TRP A 31 2.50 4.63 25.01
C TRP A 31 1.85 4.21 23.68
N TYR A 32 1.56 5.18 22.81
CA TYR A 32 0.97 4.97 21.48
C TYR A 32 1.73 3.94 20.62
N TRP A 33 3.06 3.89 20.75
CA TRP A 33 3.89 2.89 20.07
C TRP A 33 3.93 1.58 20.85
N ARG A 34 4.05 1.63 22.18
CA ARG A 34 4.13 0.44 23.03
C ARG A 34 2.91 -0.48 22.93
N GLU A 35 1.76 0.10 22.68
CA GLU A 35 0.47 -0.61 22.57
C GLU A 35 0.22 -1.20 21.17
N ARG A 36 1.14 -1.00 20.21
CA ARG A 36 1.02 -1.57 18.87
C ARG A 36 1.15 -3.09 18.94
N PRO A 37 0.33 -3.86 18.20
CA PRO A 37 0.44 -5.33 18.16
C PRO A 37 1.85 -5.82 17.82
N ALA A 38 2.56 -5.13 16.92
CA ALA A 38 3.93 -5.45 16.54
C ALA A 38 4.96 -5.36 17.69
N LEU A 39 4.61 -4.70 18.79
CA LEU A 39 5.45 -4.54 19.98
C LEU A 39 4.83 -5.23 21.22
N GLN A 40 3.79 -6.04 21.02
CA GLN A 40 3.18 -6.81 22.10
C GLN A 40 4.21 -7.80 22.69
N GLY A 41 4.30 -7.83 24.01
CA GLY A 41 5.23 -8.72 24.72
C GLY A 41 6.67 -8.18 24.86
N VAL A 42 6.99 -7.01 24.32
CA VAL A 42 8.31 -6.38 24.54
C VAL A 42 8.48 -6.02 26.03
N PRO A 43 9.52 -6.53 26.71
CA PRO A 43 9.76 -6.23 28.12
C PRO A 43 10.38 -4.85 28.26
N TRP A 44 9.55 -3.81 28.27
CA TRP A 44 10.00 -2.42 28.26
C TRP A 44 10.88 -2.01 29.44
N ALA A 45 10.77 -2.69 30.59
CA ALA A 45 11.65 -2.48 31.73
C ALA A 45 13.08 -2.94 31.42
N ASP A 46 13.24 -4.10 30.77
CA ASP A 46 14.54 -4.65 30.38
C ASP A 46 15.17 -3.79 29.27
N VAL A 47 14.38 -3.32 28.31
CA VAL A 47 14.84 -2.36 27.29
C VAL A 47 15.40 -1.09 27.94
N GLN A 48 14.76 -0.61 29.01
CA GLN A 48 15.22 0.57 29.74
C GLN A 48 16.50 0.29 30.54
N LEU A 49 16.62 -0.90 31.14
CA LEU A 49 17.82 -1.35 31.86
C LEU A 49 19.01 -1.55 30.92
N ALA A 50 18.77 -2.02 29.69
CA ALA A 50 19.77 -2.21 28.64
C ALA A 50 20.14 -0.90 27.91
N ARG A 51 19.71 0.27 28.40
CA ARG A 51 20.04 1.56 27.79
C ARG A 51 21.56 1.77 27.78
N PRO A 52 22.18 2.01 26.61
CA PRO A 52 23.60 2.32 26.54
C PRO A 52 23.96 3.55 27.38
N GLU A 53 25.14 3.54 28.01
CA GLU A 53 25.62 4.67 28.82
C GLU A 53 25.70 5.96 28.01
N THR A 54 26.13 5.86 26.75
CA THR A 54 26.24 7.00 25.82
C THR A 54 24.90 7.47 25.26
N TRP A 55 23.78 6.80 25.58
CA TRP A 55 22.46 7.18 25.08
C TRP A 55 22.00 8.50 25.71
N GLY A 56 21.75 9.50 24.87
CA GLY A 56 21.38 10.84 25.34
C GLY A 56 22.55 11.82 25.38
N GLU A 57 23.79 11.32 25.29
CA GLU A 57 24.99 12.15 25.31
C GLU A 57 25.28 12.78 23.93
N PRO A 58 25.97 13.94 23.86
CA PRO A 58 26.51 14.49 22.62
C PRO A 58 27.51 13.51 21.98
N GLY A 59 27.30 13.16 20.71
CA GLY A 59 28.15 12.19 19.99
C GLY A 59 27.93 10.71 20.39
N GLY A 60 27.08 10.44 21.37
CA GLY A 60 26.71 9.08 21.78
C GLY A 60 25.75 8.38 20.82
N LEU A 61 25.36 7.15 21.16
CA LEU A 61 24.49 6.33 20.32
C LEU A 61 23.10 6.98 20.15
N THR A 62 22.61 7.01 18.91
CA THR A 62 21.31 7.61 18.55
C THR A 62 20.30 6.63 18.00
N THR A 63 20.74 5.40 17.67
CA THR A 63 19.89 4.34 17.17
C THR A 63 20.41 2.97 17.59
N MET A 64 19.53 2.00 17.83
CA MET A 64 19.89 0.60 18.05
C MET A 64 18.72 -0.33 17.70
N PRO A 65 18.99 -1.57 17.24
CA PRO A 65 17.92 -2.53 16.99
C PRO A 65 17.29 -2.97 18.31
N LEU A 66 15.98 -3.18 18.30
CA LEU A 66 15.29 -3.82 19.40
C LEU A 66 15.61 -5.31 19.40
N ALA A 67 16.07 -5.87 20.53
CA ALA A 67 16.47 -7.28 20.61
C ALA A 67 15.28 -8.27 20.61
N TYR A 68 14.09 -7.81 20.99
CA TYR A 68 12.91 -8.65 21.19
C TYR A 68 11.98 -8.61 19.97
N VAL A 69 12.41 -9.24 18.87
CA VAL A 69 11.65 -9.25 17.61
C VAL A 69 11.30 -10.69 17.21
N PRO A 70 10.02 -11.00 16.94
CA PRO A 70 9.65 -12.31 16.43
C PRO A 70 10.41 -12.65 15.14
N PRO A 71 10.81 -13.93 14.94
CA PRO A 71 11.44 -14.36 13.70
C PRO A 71 10.59 -13.98 12.48
N GLY A 72 11.22 -13.43 11.44
CA GLY A 72 10.55 -12.99 10.22
C GLY A 72 9.90 -11.60 10.28
N ALA A 73 9.61 -11.05 11.46
CA ALA A 73 9.00 -9.72 11.58
C ALA A 73 9.99 -8.57 11.28
N PRO A 74 9.53 -7.42 10.76
CA PRO A 74 10.35 -6.22 10.57
C PRO A 74 11.03 -5.79 11.87
N THR A 75 12.33 -5.52 11.82
CA THR A 75 13.10 -5.18 13.03
C THR A 75 12.82 -3.73 13.43
N PRO A 76 12.23 -3.43 14.61
CA PRO A 76 12.14 -2.08 15.13
C PRO A 76 13.51 -1.58 15.55
N TRP A 77 13.84 -0.34 15.21
CA TRP A 77 15.05 0.35 15.65
C TRP A 77 14.67 1.51 16.55
N LEU A 78 15.06 1.42 17.82
CA LEU A 78 14.90 2.52 18.77
C LEU A 78 15.76 3.68 18.28
N THR A 79 15.17 4.83 17.95
CA THR A 79 15.91 5.97 17.40
C THR A 79 15.55 7.26 18.11
N ARG A 80 16.56 8.03 18.52
CA ARG A 80 16.42 9.27 19.30
C ARG A 80 15.97 10.43 18.43
N VAL A 81 14.66 10.60 18.30
CA VAL A 81 14.02 11.66 17.48
C VAL A 81 13.11 12.59 18.30
N GLY A 82 13.19 12.52 19.63
CA GLY A 82 12.63 13.54 20.51
C GLY A 82 13.55 14.74 20.62
N ALA A 83 13.03 15.95 20.39
CA ALA A 83 13.77 17.20 20.53
C ALA A 83 12.96 18.27 21.28
N PRO A 84 13.62 19.19 22.01
CA PRO A 84 12.94 20.34 22.60
C PRO A 84 12.19 21.14 21.53
N SER A 85 11.03 21.72 21.88
CA SER A 85 10.16 22.38 20.90
C SER A 85 10.81 23.55 20.16
N ARG A 86 11.71 24.28 20.84
CA ARG A 86 12.45 25.42 20.28
C ARG A 86 13.68 25.03 19.42
N ALA A 87 14.11 23.77 19.45
CA ALA A 87 15.25 23.35 18.61
C ALA A 87 14.89 23.39 17.11
N PRO A 88 15.84 23.58 16.20
CA PRO A 88 15.57 23.42 14.77
C PRO A 88 15.21 21.96 14.42
N ALA A 89 14.47 21.77 13.32
CA ALA A 89 14.01 20.45 12.87
C ALA A 89 15.16 19.54 12.44
N ASP A 90 16.25 20.12 11.94
CA ASP A 90 17.46 19.43 11.47
C ASP A 90 18.17 18.58 12.55
N ARG A 91 17.95 18.89 13.83
CA ARG A 91 18.46 18.06 14.94
C ARG A 91 17.96 16.64 14.92
N LEU A 92 16.81 16.37 14.29
CA LEU A 92 16.26 15.04 14.14
C LEU A 92 17.00 14.23 13.07
N TYR A 93 17.55 14.90 12.07
CA TYR A 93 18.04 14.29 10.85
C TYR A 93 19.31 13.48 11.05
N GLY A 94 20.16 13.86 12.02
CA GLY A 94 21.32 13.06 12.39
C GLY A 94 20.95 11.67 12.93
N ALA A 95 19.90 11.57 13.73
CA ALA A 95 19.41 10.29 14.25
C ALA A 95 18.72 9.46 13.16
N VAL A 96 17.95 10.10 12.27
CA VAL A 96 17.38 9.44 11.08
C VAL A 96 18.49 8.89 10.18
N ALA A 97 19.54 9.67 9.91
CA ALA A 97 20.68 9.22 9.11
C ALA A 97 21.40 8.04 9.75
N ALA A 98 21.60 8.07 11.08
CA ALA A 98 22.18 6.94 11.81
C ALA A 98 21.32 5.68 11.68
N PHE A 99 19.99 5.80 11.82
CA PHE A 99 19.06 4.69 11.60
C PHE A 99 19.20 4.14 10.19
N VAL A 100 19.07 4.98 9.16
CA VAL A 100 19.11 4.51 7.76
C VAL A 100 20.44 3.81 7.46
N SER A 101 21.57 4.39 7.84
CA SER A 101 22.89 3.77 7.60
C SER A 101 23.05 2.43 8.32
N GLN A 102 22.74 2.36 9.62
CA GLN A 102 22.96 1.13 10.40
C GLN A 102 21.96 0.02 10.05
N ALA A 103 20.68 0.37 9.89
CA ALA A 103 19.64 -0.58 9.50
C ALA A 103 19.84 -1.08 8.07
N ALA A 104 20.33 -0.24 7.14
CA ALA A 104 20.65 -0.66 5.78
C ALA A 104 21.79 -1.69 5.74
N VAL A 105 22.83 -1.52 6.57
CA VAL A 105 23.91 -2.51 6.71
C VAL A 105 23.36 -3.84 7.23
N ALA A 106 22.55 -3.81 8.29
CA ALA A 106 21.95 -5.00 8.87
C ALA A 106 21.03 -5.72 7.87
N ALA A 107 20.17 -4.97 7.16
CA ALA A 107 19.24 -5.53 6.19
C ALA A 107 19.95 -6.14 4.97
N ARG A 108 21.02 -5.50 4.47
CA ARG A 108 21.84 -6.07 3.39
C ARG A 108 22.54 -7.37 3.80
N ALA A 109 23.01 -7.45 5.05
CA ALA A 109 23.67 -8.65 5.56
C ALA A 109 22.71 -9.85 5.64
N GLN A 110 21.43 -9.60 5.91
CA GLN A 110 20.38 -10.63 5.95
C GLN A 110 19.76 -10.93 4.59
N GLY A 111 19.94 -10.02 3.62
CA GLY A 111 19.28 -10.05 2.32
C GLY A 111 17.89 -9.40 2.38
N PRO A 112 17.45 -8.70 1.31
CA PRO A 112 16.13 -8.07 1.29
C PRO A 112 15.00 -9.07 1.57
N LYS A 113 14.10 -8.71 2.49
CA LYS A 113 12.95 -9.54 2.82
C LYS A 113 11.99 -9.73 1.65
N HIS A 114 11.29 -10.87 1.68
CA HIS A 114 10.19 -11.24 0.79
C HIS A 114 10.51 -11.12 -0.71
N GLY A 115 11.78 -11.31 -1.07
CA GLY A 115 12.20 -11.30 -2.46
C GLY A 115 12.20 -9.92 -3.09
N ARG A 116 12.25 -8.81 -2.33
CA ARG A 116 12.50 -7.49 -2.92
C ARG A 116 13.88 -7.42 -3.59
N GLU A 117 14.02 -6.55 -4.60
CA GLU A 117 15.33 -6.27 -5.21
C GLU A 117 16.27 -5.56 -4.22
N ARG A 118 15.71 -4.69 -3.38
CA ARG A 118 16.45 -3.89 -2.40
C ARG A 118 15.77 -3.95 -1.04
N PRO A 119 16.52 -3.83 0.07
CA PRO A 119 15.90 -3.73 1.37
C PRO A 119 15.02 -2.47 1.44
N LEU A 120 13.94 -2.55 2.20
CA LEU A 120 13.01 -1.48 2.49
C LEU A 120 13.09 -1.13 3.97
N LEU A 121 13.36 0.14 4.27
CA LEU A 121 13.32 0.66 5.64
C LEU A 121 12.13 1.59 5.81
N GLY A 122 11.29 1.31 6.80
CA GLY A 122 10.13 2.15 7.11
C GLY A 122 10.45 3.22 8.15
N LEU A 123 9.86 4.41 8.04
CA LEU A 123 9.92 5.41 9.10
C LEU A 123 8.66 6.28 9.13
N PRO A 124 8.29 6.84 10.30
CA PRO A 124 7.19 7.76 10.41
C PRO A 124 7.64 9.21 10.12
N LEU A 125 6.70 10.14 10.10
CA LEU A 125 7.03 11.57 10.17
C LEU A 125 7.56 11.93 11.58
N VAL A 126 8.87 11.78 11.77
CA VAL A 126 9.52 11.90 13.09
C VAL A 126 9.29 13.25 13.76
N GLY A 127 9.24 13.28 15.09
CA GLY A 127 9.14 14.53 15.85
C GLY A 127 7.76 15.22 15.87
N THR A 128 6.86 14.92 14.94
CA THR A 128 5.61 15.69 14.72
C THR A 128 4.43 15.35 15.65
N GLY A 129 4.53 14.27 16.42
CA GLY A 129 3.62 13.97 17.54
C GLY A 129 4.15 14.52 18.86
N PHE A 130 4.34 13.64 19.83
CA PHE A 130 4.93 13.97 21.15
C PHE A 130 6.46 14.23 21.10
N GLY A 131 7.07 14.27 19.92
CA GLY A 131 8.52 14.45 19.73
C GLY A 131 8.99 15.91 19.71
N GLY A 132 8.08 16.87 19.96
CA GLY A 132 8.39 18.29 20.13
C GLY A 132 8.31 19.15 18.87
N LYS A 133 7.94 18.59 17.70
CA LYS A 133 7.78 19.32 16.43
C LYS A 133 6.35 19.34 15.90
N SER A 134 5.36 19.15 16.76
CA SER A 134 3.94 19.14 16.37
C SER A 134 3.43 20.44 15.74
N ARG A 135 4.10 21.58 15.98
CA ARG A 135 3.79 22.87 15.35
C ARG A 135 4.52 23.13 14.03
N TRP A 136 5.48 22.29 13.67
CA TRP A 136 6.41 22.51 12.56
C TRP A 136 6.39 21.33 11.59
N LYS A 137 5.23 20.70 11.41
CA LYS A 137 5.08 19.47 10.62
C LYS A 137 5.49 19.69 9.17
N GLY A 138 5.15 20.84 8.59
CA GLY A 138 5.52 21.18 7.22
C GLY A 138 7.04 21.27 7.02
N GLU A 139 7.75 21.94 7.92
CA GLU A 139 9.21 22.06 7.85
C GLU A 139 9.91 20.71 8.04
N VAL A 140 9.41 19.89 8.97
CA VAL A 140 9.90 18.53 9.17
C VAL A 140 9.65 17.68 7.93
N ALA A 141 8.45 17.76 7.32
CA ALA A 141 8.12 17.02 6.12
C ALA A 141 9.05 17.38 4.94
N THR A 142 9.25 18.67 4.69
CA THR A 142 10.15 19.16 3.63
C THR A 142 11.59 18.68 3.85
N GLY A 143 12.17 18.98 5.01
CA GLY A 143 13.57 18.62 5.26
C GLY A 143 13.80 17.11 5.40
N LEU A 144 12.84 16.37 5.94
CA LEU A 144 12.90 14.91 6.00
C LEU A 144 12.88 14.30 4.59
N LEU A 145 12.01 14.76 3.70
CA LEU A 145 11.93 14.25 2.33
C LEU A 145 13.24 14.45 1.55
N GLU A 146 13.88 15.61 1.73
CA GLU A 146 15.19 15.92 1.14
C GLU A 146 16.28 14.98 1.66
N ILE A 147 16.44 14.87 2.98
CA ILE A 147 17.50 14.01 3.53
C ILE A 147 17.25 12.53 3.21
N LEU A 148 16.01 12.05 3.25
CA LEU A 148 15.70 10.66 2.88
C LEU A 148 16.08 10.37 1.43
N THR A 149 15.87 11.32 0.53
CA THR A 149 16.26 11.16 -0.89
C THR A 149 17.78 10.99 -1.00
N THR A 150 18.56 11.82 -0.29
CA THR A 150 20.02 11.69 -0.24
C THR A 150 20.46 10.36 0.39
N LEU A 151 19.85 9.98 1.52
CA LEU A 151 20.20 8.77 2.26
C LEU A 151 19.86 7.51 1.48
N ALA A 152 18.69 7.45 0.83
CA ALA A 152 18.29 6.33 0.00
C ALA A 152 19.35 6.05 -1.08
N GLN A 153 19.80 7.08 -1.80
CA GLN A 153 20.84 6.90 -2.83
C GLN A 153 22.20 6.53 -2.23
N ARG A 154 22.65 7.23 -1.18
CA ARG A 154 23.95 6.98 -0.55
C ARG A 154 24.04 5.56 0.00
N GLU A 155 23.00 5.14 0.70
CA GLU A 155 22.93 3.83 1.34
C GLU A 155 22.36 2.75 0.41
N GLN A 156 21.98 3.06 -0.83
CA GLN A 156 21.45 2.09 -1.80
C GLN A 156 20.26 1.26 -1.28
N VAL A 157 19.40 1.85 -0.45
CA VAL A 157 18.27 1.20 0.22
C VAL A 157 16.97 1.95 -0.08
N ASP A 158 15.87 1.23 -0.27
CA ASP A 158 14.57 1.87 -0.41
C ASP A 158 14.04 2.33 0.95
N LEU A 159 13.37 3.47 0.98
CA LEU A 159 12.80 4.04 2.20
C LEU A 159 11.29 4.22 2.01
N ALA A 160 10.51 3.84 3.01
CA ALA A 160 9.07 4.13 3.07
C ALA A 160 8.79 5.14 4.18
N LEU A 161 8.41 6.36 3.81
CA LEU A 161 7.84 7.33 4.72
C LEU A 161 6.35 7.01 4.91
N VAL A 162 6.02 6.37 6.03
CA VAL A 162 4.66 5.91 6.34
C VAL A 162 3.96 6.95 7.21
N LEU A 163 2.84 7.46 6.71
CA LEU A 163 2.11 8.57 7.27
C LEU A 163 0.73 8.05 7.66
N LYS A 164 0.45 8.06 8.96
CA LYS A 164 -0.86 7.57 9.45
C LYS A 164 -1.97 8.59 9.26
N ASP A 165 -1.63 9.87 9.37
CA ASP A 165 -2.57 10.97 9.26
C ASP A 165 -2.72 11.41 7.79
N ALA A 166 -3.97 11.54 7.34
CA ALA A 166 -4.30 11.91 5.97
C ALA A 166 -3.76 13.30 5.57
N ARG A 167 -3.69 14.26 6.50
CA ARG A 167 -3.15 15.60 6.22
C ARG A 167 -1.64 15.55 6.03
N ALA A 168 -0.93 14.78 6.86
CA ALA A 168 0.49 14.54 6.69
C ALA A 168 0.78 13.89 5.33
N TYR A 169 0.01 12.87 4.96
CA TYR A 169 0.10 12.23 3.65
C TYR A 169 -0.14 13.23 2.51
N ALA A 170 -1.22 14.02 2.56
CA ALA A 170 -1.52 15.03 1.55
C ALA A 170 -0.41 16.09 1.42
N ALA A 171 0.12 16.58 2.54
CA ALA A 171 1.19 17.58 2.55
C ALA A 171 2.49 17.03 1.91
N VAL A 172 2.89 15.81 2.26
CA VAL A 172 4.09 15.19 1.68
C VAL A 172 3.91 14.90 0.19
N GLN A 173 2.73 14.45 -0.26
CA GLN A 173 2.48 14.25 -1.69
C GLN A 173 2.46 15.59 -2.45
N ALA A 174 1.94 16.66 -1.85
CA ALA A 174 2.00 18.01 -2.44
C ALA A 174 3.45 18.47 -2.67
N LEU A 175 4.36 18.20 -1.72
CA LEU A 175 5.79 18.50 -1.84
C LEU A 175 6.49 17.72 -2.97
N ARG A 176 5.92 16.61 -3.43
CA ARG A 176 6.48 15.74 -4.49
C ARG A 176 5.86 16.02 -5.85
N ARG A 177 4.69 16.65 -5.89
CA ARG A 177 3.93 16.83 -7.13
C ARG A 177 4.70 17.74 -8.09
N GLY A 178 4.72 17.36 -9.37
CA GLY A 178 5.39 18.14 -10.42
C GLY A 178 6.91 18.02 -10.42
N GLN A 179 7.48 17.07 -9.67
CA GLN A 179 8.92 16.78 -9.62
C GLN A 179 9.20 15.40 -10.23
N PRO A 180 9.22 15.25 -11.57
CA PRO A 180 9.44 13.95 -12.24
C PRO A 180 10.78 13.30 -11.89
N GLU A 181 11.78 14.08 -11.46
CA GLU A 181 13.09 13.60 -10.99
C GLU A 181 13.00 12.71 -9.73
N ARG A 182 11.85 12.71 -9.03
CA ARG A 182 11.57 11.81 -7.90
C ARG A 182 11.26 10.38 -8.33
N TRP A 183 10.99 10.12 -9.61
CA TRP A 183 10.79 8.78 -10.17
C TRP A 183 11.71 8.55 -11.37
N PRO A 184 13.04 8.55 -11.15
CA PRO A 184 14.00 8.55 -12.24
C PRO A 184 14.16 7.19 -12.93
N GLU A 185 13.59 6.12 -12.36
CA GLU A 185 13.55 4.79 -12.99
C GLU A 185 12.37 4.59 -13.95
N LEU A 186 11.38 5.48 -13.92
CA LEU A 186 10.28 5.43 -14.87
C LEU A 186 10.72 6.09 -16.19
N THR A 187 10.24 5.59 -17.32
CA THR A 187 10.36 6.29 -18.61
C THR A 187 9.37 7.45 -18.68
N ASP A 188 9.50 8.31 -19.70
CA ASP A 188 8.50 9.38 -19.92
C ASP A 188 7.11 8.80 -20.22
N ASP A 189 7.03 7.71 -20.98
CA ASP A 189 5.76 7.03 -21.28
C ASP A 189 5.15 6.40 -20.04
N GLU A 190 5.96 5.77 -19.18
CA GLU A 190 5.49 5.21 -17.91
C GLU A 190 5.00 6.31 -16.96
N ARG A 191 5.70 7.45 -16.88
CA ARG A 191 5.24 8.62 -16.11
C ARG A 191 3.94 9.18 -16.67
N ALA A 192 3.80 9.30 -17.98
CA ALA A 192 2.58 9.78 -18.61
C ALA A 192 1.39 8.84 -18.36
N ALA A 193 1.62 7.52 -18.41
CA ALA A 193 0.62 6.52 -18.04
C ALA A 193 0.25 6.62 -16.55
N ALA A 194 1.23 6.77 -15.65
CA ALA A 194 1.00 6.95 -14.23
C ALA A 194 0.22 8.25 -13.92
N ASP A 195 0.52 9.35 -14.61
CA ASP A 195 -0.22 10.62 -14.52
C ASP A 195 -1.68 10.48 -14.97
N ARG A 196 -1.91 9.72 -16.05
CA ARG A 196 -3.26 9.44 -16.54
C ARG A 196 -4.03 8.58 -15.55
N LEU A 197 -3.45 7.48 -15.08
CA LEU A 197 -4.08 6.58 -14.10
C LEU A 197 -4.33 7.27 -12.75
N GLY A 198 -3.41 8.13 -12.30
CA GLY A 198 -3.59 8.92 -11.08
C GLY A 198 -4.74 9.92 -11.20
N ARG A 199 -4.94 10.53 -12.38
CA ARG A 199 -6.11 11.39 -12.65
C ARG A 199 -7.42 10.60 -12.66
N LEU A 200 -7.44 9.41 -13.25
CA LEU A 200 -8.62 8.51 -13.23
C LEU A 200 -8.94 8.07 -11.79
N ALA A 201 -7.93 7.75 -10.99
CA ALA A 201 -8.11 7.41 -9.58
C ALA A 201 -8.72 8.58 -8.80
N ALA A 202 -8.20 9.80 -8.98
CA ALA A 202 -8.73 10.99 -8.34
C ALA A 202 -10.16 11.35 -8.79
N ALA A 203 -10.56 10.97 -10.00
CA ALA A 203 -11.92 11.16 -10.52
C ALA A 203 -12.90 10.07 -10.03
N GLY A 204 -12.40 9.00 -9.39
CA GLY A 204 -13.22 7.84 -9.01
C GLY A 204 -13.60 6.96 -10.21
N GLU A 205 -12.82 6.99 -11.29
CA GLU A 205 -13.03 6.24 -12.53
C GLU A 205 -12.12 5.01 -12.65
N LEU A 206 -11.15 4.88 -11.75
CA LEU A 206 -10.21 3.76 -11.70
C LEU A 206 -10.66 2.67 -10.72
N VAL A 207 -10.61 1.42 -11.17
CA VAL A 207 -10.77 0.21 -10.35
C VAL A 207 -9.44 -0.53 -10.34
N VAL A 208 -8.93 -0.92 -9.17
CA VAL A 208 -7.71 -1.75 -9.11
C VAL A 208 -8.09 -3.22 -8.99
N PHE A 209 -7.54 -4.04 -9.88
CA PHE A 209 -7.68 -5.49 -9.88
C PHE A 209 -6.35 -6.12 -9.43
N MET A 210 -6.35 -6.77 -8.26
CA MET A 210 -5.16 -7.35 -7.66
C MET A 210 -5.11 -8.87 -7.83
N GLY A 211 -3.97 -9.37 -8.28
CA GLY A 211 -3.62 -10.79 -8.24
C GLY A 211 -2.54 -11.10 -7.20
N ALA A 212 -2.09 -12.36 -7.18
CA ALA A 212 -1.18 -12.86 -6.14
C ALA A 212 0.15 -12.09 -6.09
N GLY A 213 0.58 -11.49 -7.20
CA GLY A 213 1.79 -10.67 -7.26
C GLY A 213 1.79 -9.46 -6.31
N ALA A 214 0.62 -8.89 -5.99
CA ALA A 214 0.51 -7.79 -5.03
C ALA A 214 0.88 -8.23 -3.59
N GLY A 215 0.72 -9.52 -3.28
CA GLY A 215 1.01 -10.12 -1.98
C GLY A 215 2.45 -10.57 -1.77
N VAL A 216 3.26 -10.70 -2.82
CA VAL A 216 4.63 -11.24 -2.73
C VAL A 216 5.48 -10.44 -1.75
N GLY A 217 5.37 -9.10 -1.76
CA GLY A 217 6.11 -8.22 -0.83
C GLY A 217 5.71 -8.37 0.65
N ALA A 218 4.63 -9.08 0.96
CA ALA A 218 4.22 -9.45 2.32
C ALA A 218 4.63 -10.89 2.69
N GLY A 219 5.41 -11.56 1.83
CA GLY A 219 5.78 -12.97 2.01
C GLY A 219 4.64 -13.95 1.72
N LEU A 220 3.66 -13.55 0.90
CA LEU A 220 2.63 -14.47 0.40
C LEU A 220 3.16 -15.21 -0.83
N PRO A 221 2.89 -16.52 -0.95
CA PRO A 221 3.29 -17.29 -2.11
C PRO A 221 2.43 -16.92 -3.33
N LEU A 222 3.02 -17.05 -4.52
CA LEU A 222 2.22 -17.17 -5.74
C LEU A 222 1.47 -18.51 -5.73
N TRP A 223 0.46 -18.67 -6.58
CA TRP A 223 -0.30 -19.92 -6.76
C TRP A 223 0.60 -21.17 -6.90
N GLY A 224 1.69 -21.01 -7.66
CA GLY A 224 2.77 -21.98 -7.79
C GLY A 224 3.33 -22.46 -6.44
N GLY A 225 3.68 -21.52 -5.58
CA GLY A 225 4.23 -21.78 -4.25
C GLY A 225 3.19 -22.34 -3.28
N LEU A 226 1.96 -21.80 -3.28
CA LEU A 226 0.89 -22.25 -2.39
C LEU A 226 0.61 -23.75 -2.55
N LEU A 227 0.45 -24.25 -3.78
CA LEU A 227 0.19 -25.68 -3.97
C LEU A 227 1.42 -26.54 -3.65
N ASN A 228 2.64 -26.01 -3.79
CA ASN A 228 3.84 -26.73 -3.39
C ASN A 228 3.90 -26.88 -1.86
N GLU A 229 3.61 -25.81 -1.11
CA GLU A 229 3.52 -25.85 0.36
C GLU A 229 2.42 -26.83 0.83
N LEU A 230 1.24 -26.78 0.22
CA LEU A 230 0.15 -27.72 0.50
C LEU A 230 0.52 -29.17 0.13
N ALA A 231 1.29 -29.39 -0.94
CA ALA A 231 1.74 -30.72 -1.33
C ALA A 231 2.78 -31.29 -0.35
N LEU A 232 3.69 -30.45 0.14
CA LEU A 232 4.63 -30.80 1.21
C LEU A 232 3.89 -31.15 2.50
N GLU A 233 2.89 -30.35 2.88
CA GLU A 233 2.02 -30.64 4.02
C GLU A 233 1.24 -31.97 3.86
N ALA A 234 0.89 -32.32 2.61
CA ALA A 234 0.27 -33.60 2.27
C ALA A 234 1.24 -34.80 2.31
N GLY A 235 2.51 -34.59 2.66
CA GLY A 235 3.54 -35.61 2.71
C GLY A 235 3.96 -36.13 1.32
N MET A 236 3.79 -35.32 0.26
CA MET A 236 4.26 -35.69 -1.07
C MET A 236 5.79 -35.49 -1.17
N PRO A 237 6.54 -36.48 -1.72
CA PRO A 237 7.97 -36.30 -2.01
C PRO A 237 8.22 -35.17 -3.01
N GLU A 238 9.37 -34.49 -2.90
CA GLU A 238 9.73 -33.38 -3.78
C GLU A 238 9.72 -33.77 -5.26
N GLU A 239 10.14 -35.00 -5.61
CA GLU A 239 10.13 -35.48 -6.99
C GLU A 239 8.71 -35.57 -7.56
N VAL A 240 7.72 -35.87 -6.71
CA VAL A 240 6.30 -35.87 -7.10
C VAL A 240 5.80 -34.44 -7.30
N ILE A 241 6.17 -33.51 -6.41
CA ILE A 241 5.78 -32.10 -6.49
C ILE A 241 6.31 -31.46 -7.79
N VAL A 242 7.57 -31.75 -8.15
CA VAL A 242 8.15 -31.30 -9.41
C VAL A 242 7.36 -31.85 -10.61
N ARG A 243 7.02 -33.14 -10.59
CA ARG A 243 6.21 -33.77 -11.67
C ARG A 243 4.81 -33.18 -11.77
N LEU A 244 4.18 -32.82 -10.64
CA LEU A 244 2.88 -32.15 -10.61
C LEU A 244 2.91 -30.79 -11.32
N GLY A 245 4.07 -30.15 -11.42
CA GLY A 245 4.25 -28.90 -12.18
C GLY A 245 3.97 -29.02 -13.68
N SER A 246 3.92 -30.25 -14.23
CA SER A 246 3.53 -30.50 -15.63
C SER A 246 2.01 -30.46 -15.87
N LEU A 247 1.21 -30.53 -14.81
CA LEU A 247 -0.24 -30.45 -14.89
C LEU A 247 -0.71 -28.99 -14.96
N ASN A 248 -1.92 -28.79 -15.49
CA ASN A 248 -2.63 -27.53 -15.30
C ASN A 248 -2.79 -27.26 -13.79
N VAL A 249 -2.67 -25.98 -13.39
CA VAL A 249 -2.69 -25.56 -11.99
C VAL A 249 -3.93 -26.01 -11.22
N LEU A 250 -5.10 -26.05 -11.86
CA LEU A 250 -6.36 -26.49 -11.25
C LEU A 250 -6.40 -28.00 -11.02
N ASP A 251 -5.80 -28.79 -11.93
CA ASP A 251 -5.67 -30.24 -11.78
C ASP A 251 -4.64 -30.58 -10.71
N ARG A 252 -3.53 -29.84 -10.67
CA ARG A 252 -2.55 -29.94 -9.58
C ARG A 252 -3.21 -29.68 -8.22
N ALA A 253 -4.00 -28.61 -8.11
CA ALA A 253 -4.74 -28.31 -6.90
C ALA A 253 -5.68 -29.46 -6.50
N ARG A 254 -6.38 -30.08 -7.46
CA ARG A 254 -7.28 -31.22 -7.19
C ARG A 254 -6.53 -32.45 -6.67
N VAL A 255 -5.35 -32.76 -7.24
CA VAL A 255 -4.51 -33.87 -6.77
C VAL A 255 -4.01 -33.62 -5.35
N VAL A 256 -3.53 -32.41 -5.05
CA VAL A 256 -3.08 -32.02 -3.71
C VAL A 256 -4.23 -32.09 -2.71
N ALA A 257 -5.40 -31.55 -3.06
CA ALA A 257 -6.61 -31.59 -2.22
C ALA A 257 -6.99 -33.03 -1.84
N ARG A 258 -7.05 -33.93 -2.84
CA ARG A 258 -7.37 -35.35 -2.60
C ARG A 258 -6.39 -36.02 -1.63
N ARG A 259 -5.09 -35.75 -1.77
CA ARG A 259 -4.08 -36.33 -0.87
C ARG A 259 -4.19 -35.82 0.57
N LEU A 260 -4.55 -34.54 0.72
CA LEU A 260 -4.81 -33.92 2.03
C LEU A 260 -6.07 -34.51 2.68
N GLU A 261 -7.13 -34.77 1.90
CA GLU A 261 -8.35 -35.45 2.33
C GLU A 261 -8.05 -36.88 2.80
N GLU A 262 -7.29 -37.66 2.02
CA GLU A 262 -6.87 -39.02 2.36
C GLU A 262 -6.02 -39.09 3.64
N SER A 263 -5.29 -38.00 3.94
CA SER A 263 -4.47 -37.89 5.15
C SER A 263 -5.27 -37.53 6.42
N GLY A 264 -6.58 -37.28 6.31
CA GLY A 264 -7.48 -37.16 7.45
C GLY A 264 -7.36 -35.90 8.31
N GLY A 265 -6.89 -34.78 7.76
CA GLY A 265 -6.75 -33.51 8.49
C GLY A 265 -7.78 -32.42 8.12
N PRO A 266 -7.52 -31.14 8.46
CA PRO A 266 -8.44 -30.03 8.19
C PRO A 266 -8.79 -29.90 6.70
N ALA A 267 -9.97 -29.35 6.43
CA ALA A 267 -10.41 -29.02 5.08
C ALA A 267 -9.39 -28.11 4.37
N LEU A 268 -9.26 -28.25 3.05
CA LEU A 268 -8.30 -27.52 2.22
C LEU A 268 -8.31 -26.01 2.49
N GLY A 269 -9.49 -25.41 2.61
CA GLY A 269 -9.62 -23.97 2.87
C GLY A 269 -8.99 -23.53 4.20
N LEU A 270 -9.07 -24.34 5.25
CA LEU A 270 -8.45 -24.03 6.56
C LEU A 270 -6.92 -24.07 6.47
N ARG A 271 -6.37 -24.99 5.69
CA ARG A 271 -4.93 -25.07 5.44
C ARG A 271 -4.43 -23.88 4.63
N VAL A 272 -5.18 -23.51 3.58
CA VAL A 272 -4.92 -22.27 2.82
C VAL A 272 -4.97 -21.04 3.73
N ALA A 273 -5.95 -20.97 4.64
CA ALA A 273 -6.04 -19.88 5.60
C ALA A 273 -4.79 -19.79 6.49
N ALA A 274 -4.34 -20.92 7.05
CA ALA A 274 -3.14 -20.96 7.88
C ALA A 274 -1.86 -20.56 7.12
N LEU A 275 -1.72 -20.95 5.86
CA LEU A 275 -0.54 -20.60 5.04
C LEU A 275 -0.52 -19.14 4.60
N LEU A 276 -1.69 -18.50 4.45
CA LEU A 276 -1.82 -17.15 3.90
C LEU A 276 -2.13 -16.07 4.95
N GLU A 277 -2.35 -16.43 6.22
CA GLU A 277 -2.53 -15.45 7.28
C GLU A 277 -1.24 -14.63 7.49
N ARG A 278 -1.36 -13.30 7.45
CA ARG A 278 -0.25 -12.36 7.62
C ARG A 278 -0.65 -11.23 8.52
N ALA A 279 0.29 -10.79 9.35
CA ALA A 279 0.15 -9.63 10.21
C ALA A 279 0.57 -8.31 9.54
N GLN A 280 1.25 -8.40 8.39
CA GLN A 280 1.77 -7.24 7.67
C GLN A 280 1.30 -7.24 6.22
N TYR A 281 1.02 -6.04 5.70
CA TYR A 281 0.72 -5.80 4.30
C TYR A 281 1.96 -5.38 3.52
N SER A 282 1.98 -5.66 2.21
CA SER A 282 3.08 -5.28 1.31
C SER A 282 3.07 -3.78 0.98
N LEU A 283 4.20 -3.22 0.57
CA LEU A 283 4.25 -1.84 0.10
C LEU A 283 3.24 -1.57 -1.03
N ALA A 284 3.08 -2.50 -1.97
CA ALA A 284 2.08 -2.41 -3.03
C ALA A 284 0.64 -2.27 -2.48
N HIS A 285 0.26 -3.05 -1.46
CA HIS A 285 -1.04 -2.89 -0.80
C HIS A 285 -1.20 -1.48 -0.19
N GLY A 286 -0.17 -0.98 0.52
CA GLY A 286 -0.20 0.36 1.10
C GLY A 286 -0.34 1.47 0.05
N LEU A 287 0.38 1.37 -1.07
CA LEU A 287 0.31 2.33 -2.17
C LEU A 287 -1.07 2.31 -2.86
N ILE A 288 -1.64 1.12 -3.09
CA ILE A 288 -2.99 0.99 -3.66
C ILE A 288 -4.05 1.48 -2.67
N ALA A 289 -3.92 1.17 -1.37
CA ALA A 289 -4.84 1.61 -0.33
C ALA A 289 -4.88 3.14 -0.19
N SER A 290 -3.75 3.80 -0.50
CA SER A 290 -3.57 5.26 -0.54
C SER A 290 -4.29 5.94 -1.73
N LEU A 291 -4.80 5.18 -2.70
CA LEU A 291 -5.56 5.73 -3.81
C LEU A 291 -6.98 6.11 -3.36
N PRO A 292 -7.53 7.26 -3.83
CA PRO A 292 -8.89 7.70 -3.51
C PRO A 292 -9.96 6.94 -4.33
N THR A 293 -9.75 5.65 -4.59
CA THR A 293 -10.68 4.78 -5.31
C THR A 293 -11.63 4.06 -4.33
N ARG A 294 -12.84 3.76 -4.80
CA ARG A 294 -13.91 3.11 -4.00
C ARG A 294 -14.07 1.63 -4.28
N GLU A 295 -13.73 1.21 -5.48
CA GLU A 295 -14.09 -0.08 -6.05
C GLU A 295 -12.80 -0.85 -6.31
N PHE A 296 -12.67 -2.04 -5.72
CA PHE A 296 -11.49 -2.89 -5.86
C PHE A 296 -11.92 -4.32 -6.18
N ILE A 297 -11.09 -5.05 -6.92
CA ILE A 297 -11.29 -6.46 -7.21
C ILE A 297 -10.01 -7.23 -6.83
N THR A 298 -10.16 -8.43 -6.29
CA THR A 298 -9.03 -9.35 -6.13
C THR A 298 -9.40 -10.81 -6.36
N THR A 299 -8.41 -11.58 -6.80
CA THR A 299 -8.45 -13.05 -6.82
C THR A 299 -7.73 -13.66 -5.62
N ASN A 300 -7.17 -12.83 -4.73
CA ASN A 300 -6.41 -13.27 -3.57
C ASN A 300 -7.32 -13.61 -2.40
N TYR A 301 -6.90 -14.59 -1.60
CA TYR A 301 -7.65 -15.06 -0.43
C TYR A 301 -7.31 -14.30 0.85
N ASP A 302 -6.07 -13.81 0.98
CA ASP A 302 -5.51 -13.15 2.17
C ASP A 302 -6.19 -11.82 2.51
N THR A 303 -5.91 -11.25 3.68
CA THR A 303 -6.55 -9.99 4.14
C THR A 303 -5.62 -8.77 4.13
N CYS A 304 -4.46 -8.85 3.45
CA CYS A 304 -3.44 -7.80 3.50
C CYS A 304 -3.94 -6.46 2.95
N PHE A 305 -4.78 -6.48 1.90
CA PHE A 305 -5.32 -5.24 1.36
C PHE A 305 -6.33 -4.59 2.32
N GLU A 306 -7.22 -5.39 2.91
CA GLU A 306 -8.16 -4.91 3.93
C GLU A 306 -7.42 -4.30 5.13
N GLN A 307 -6.33 -4.93 5.57
CA GLN A 307 -5.42 -4.40 6.61
C GLN A 307 -4.82 -3.06 6.18
N ALA A 308 -4.24 -2.98 4.98
CA ALA A 308 -3.66 -1.73 4.45
C ALA A 308 -4.69 -0.59 4.38
N CYS A 309 -5.93 -0.87 3.96
CA CYS A 309 -7.01 0.11 3.95
C CYS A 309 -7.41 0.58 5.35
N ALA A 310 -7.48 -0.32 6.33
CA ALA A 310 -7.77 0.03 7.71
C ALA A 310 -6.63 0.87 8.33
N ALA A 311 -5.38 0.50 8.05
CA ALA A 311 -4.18 1.20 8.48
C ALA A 311 -4.11 2.63 7.90
N ALA A 312 -4.63 2.83 6.69
CA ALA A 312 -4.80 4.11 6.01
C ALA A 312 -6.09 4.88 6.42
N GLU A 313 -6.72 4.50 7.54
CA GLU A 313 -7.95 5.11 8.08
C GLU A 313 -9.11 5.16 7.07
N SER A 314 -9.14 4.24 6.12
CA SER A 314 -10.10 4.22 5.01
C SER A 314 -10.50 2.77 4.68
N PRO A 315 -11.20 2.09 5.60
CA PRO A 315 -11.48 0.66 5.49
C PRO A 315 -12.37 0.32 4.29
N VAL A 316 -12.24 -0.92 3.82
CA VAL A 316 -13.05 -1.49 2.73
C VAL A 316 -13.96 -2.60 3.27
N SER A 317 -15.15 -2.73 2.69
CA SER A 317 -16.02 -3.89 2.93
C SER A 317 -15.74 -4.98 1.90
N ALA A 318 -15.37 -6.19 2.37
CA ALA A 318 -15.03 -7.31 1.49
C ALA A 318 -16.30 -8.04 1.02
N LEU A 319 -16.66 -7.89 -0.25
CA LEU A 319 -17.77 -8.62 -0.88
C LEU A 319 -17.30 -10.04 -1.28
N PRO A 320 -18.15 -11.08 -1.12
CA PRO A 320 -19.53 -11.04 -0.62
C PRO A 320 -19.67 -11.19 0.92
N LEU A 321 -18.59 -11.10 1.70
CA LEU A 321 -18.61 -11.33 3.15
C LEU A 321 -19.31 -10.22 3.95
N ALA A 322 -19.20 -8.97 3.49
CA ALA A 322 -19.77 -7.80 4.13
C ALA A 322 -20.22 -6.77 3.08
N LEU A 323 -21.39 -6.17 3.30
CA LEU A 323 -21.91 -5.11 2.45
C LEU A 323 -21.32 -3.75 2.86
N PRO A 324 -20.92 -2.90 1.90
CA PRO A 324 -20.46 -1.55 2.21
C PRO A 324 -21.60 -0.65 2.68
N PRO A 325 -21.32 0.32 3.58
CA PRO A 325 -22.26 1.40 3.83
C PRO A 325 -22.46 2.26 2.56
N PRO A 326 -23.54 3.05 2.46
CA PRO A 326 -23.75 3.96 1.33
C PRO A 326 -22.53 4.84 1.06
N GLY A 327 -22.00 4.79 -0.17
CA GLY A 327 -20.81 5.54 -0.58
C GLY A 327 -19.47 5.01 -0.01
N GLY A 328 -19.49 3.90 0.73
CA GLY A 328 -18.31 3.25 1.28
C GLY A 328 -17.46 2.56 0.21
N ARG A 329 -16.18 2.30 0.56
CA ARG A 329 -15.25 1.55 -0.29
C ARG A 329 -15.50 0.05 -0.14
N TRP A 330 -15.28 -0.72 -1.20
CA TRP A 330 -15.48 -2.17 -1.19
C TRP A 330 -14.42 -2.91 -2.01
N LEU A 331 -14.15 -4.15 -1.59
CA LEU A 331 -13.25 -5.09 -2.24
C LEU A 331 -14.05 -6.32 -2.65
N LEU A 332 -14.16 -6.60 -3.95
CA LEU A 332 -14.78 -7.81 -4.48
C LEU A 332 -13.74 -8.94 -4.53
N LYS A 333 -13.93 -9.97 -3.71
CA LYS A 333 -13.04 -11.15 -3.66
C LYS A 333 -13.63 -12.28 -4.50
N LEU A 334 -13.09 -12.45 -5.69
CA LEU A 334 -13.62 -13.38 -6.68
C LEU A 334 -13.47 -14.82 -6.23
N HIS A 335 -12.33 -15.22 -5.66
CA HIS A 335 -12.04 -16.62 -5.33
C HIS A 335 -12.27 -16.98 -3.85
N GLY A 336 -12.95 -16.13 -3.09
CA GLY A 336 -13.21 -16.35 -1.67
C GLY A 336 -12.18 -15.68 -0.77
N CYS A 337 -12.15 -16.08 0.50
CA CYS A 337 -11.37 -15.40 1.53
C CYS A 337 -10.98 -16.36 2.65
N ILE A 338 -9.79 -16.16 3.23
CA ILE A 338 -9.33 -16.94 4.39
C ILE A 338 -10.21 -16.75 5.64
N ARG A 339 -11.00 -15.66 5.71
CA ARG A 339 -11.97 -15.43 6.80
C ARG A 339 -13.25 -16.29 6.68
N ALA A 340 -13.49 -16.85 5.51
CA ALA A 340 -14.56 -17.79 5.23
C ALA A 340 -13.95 -18.95 4.43
N PRO A 341 -13.14 -19.83 5.07
CA PRO A 341 -12.34 -20.84 4.39
C PRO A 341 -13.12 -21.75 3.43
N GLU A 342 -14.39 -22.01 3.72
CA GLU A 342 -15.33 -22.75 2.88
C GLU A 342 -15.66 -22.07 1.54
N SER A 343 -15.40 -20.77 1.42
CA SER A 343 -15.60 -19.98 0.21
C SER A 343 -14.43 -20.06 -0.78
N ILE A 344 -13.34 -20.74 -0.44
CA ILE A 344 -12.12 -20.77 -1.27
C ILE A 344 -12.36 -21.55 -2.56
N VAL A 345 -12.05 -20.90 -3.69
CA VAL A 345 -12.08 -21.49 -5.04
C VAL A 345 -10.64 -21.79 -5.46
N LEU A 346 -10.28 -23.08 -5.54
CA LEU A 346 -8.89 -23.50 -5.82
C LEU A 346 -8.80 -24.68 -6.79
N THR A 347 -9.72 -25.64 -6.73
CA THR A 347 -9.66 -26.84 -7.59
C THR A 347 -10.44 -26.67 -8.88
N ARG A 348 -10.21 -27.54 -9.88
CA ARG A 348 -11.02 -27.56 -11.11
C ARG A 348 -12.52 -27.69 -10.82
N ASP A 349 -12.91 -28.50 -9.84
CA ASP A 349 -14.31 -28.71 -9.46
C ASP A 349 -14.94 -27.41 -8.91
N ASP A 350 -14.16 -26.57 -8.24
CA ASP A 350 -14.62 -25.27 -7.75
C ASP A 350 -14.80 -24.27 -8.90
N TYR A 351 -13.87 -24.27 -9.87
CA TYR A 351 -13.95 -23.43 -11.07
C TYR A 351 -15.13 -23.79 -11.98
N LEU A 352 -15.51 -25.07 -12.04
CA LEU A 352 -16.70 -25.51 -12.79
C LEU A 352 -17.99 -24.99 -12.14
N ARG A 353 -18.10 -25.09 -10.81
CA ARG A 353 -19.26 -24.60 -10.03
C ARG A 353 -19.33 -23.07 -9.95
N TYR A 354 -18.19 -22.39 -10.10
CA TYR A 354 -18.07 -20.93 -10.02
C TYR A 354 -19.07 -20.17 -10.89
N ALA A 355 -19.30 -20.62 -12.13
CA ALA A 355 -20.16 -19.91 -13.06
C ALA A 355 -21.63 -19.87 -12.60
N GLU A 356 -22.08 -20.91 -11.89
CA GLU A 356 -23.44 -21.01 -11.35
C GLU A 356 -23.52 -20.30 -10.00
N ASP A 357 -22.59 -20.61 -9.08
CA ASP A 357 -22.64 -20.13 -7.70
C ASP A 357 -22.29 -18.64 -7.55
N ARG A 358 -21.57 -18.06 -8.51
CA ARG A 358 -21.01 -16.69 -8.43
C ARG A 358 -21.38 -15.79 -9.61
N ALA A 359 -22.47 -16.11 -10.31
CA ALA A 359 -22.97 -15.32 -11.46
C ALA A 359 -23.14 -13.82 -11.12
N ALA A 360 -23.62 -13.50 -9.92
CA ALA A 360 -23.76 -12.11 -9.48
C ALA A 360 -22.40 -11.38 -9.38
N LEU A 361 -21.36 -12.04 -8.86
CA LEU A 361 -20.03 -11.45 -8.77
C LEU A 361 -19.43 -11.23 -10.16
N GLN A 362 -19.64 -12.17 -11.08
CA GLN A 362 -19.27 -12.00 -12.48
C GLN A 362 -19.97 -10.79 -13.11
N GLY A 363 -21.27 -10.61 -12.84
CA GLY A 363 -22.04 -9.46 -13.30
C GLY A 363 -21.46 -8.12 -12.82
N VAL A 364 -20.98 -8.05 -11.57
CA VAL A 364 -20.29 -6.86 -11.06
C VAL A 364 -19.00 -6.59 -11.85
N VAL A 365 -18.17 -7.61 -12.08
CA VAL A 365 -16.93 -7.45 -12.87
C VAL A 365 -17.25 -7.03 -14.31
N GLN A 366 -18.27 -7.60 -14.94
CA GLN A 366 -18.72 -7.20 -16.28
C GLN A 366 -19.13 -5.72 -16.31
N ALA A 367 -19.91 -5.27 -15.32
CA ALA A 367 -20.32 -3.87 -15.23
C ALA A 367 -19.11 -2.93 -15.06
N LEU A 368 -18.12 -3.31 -14.25
CA LEU A 368 -16.90 -2.52 -14.09
C LEU A 368 -16.05 -2.48 -15.36
N LEU A 369 -15.90 -3.59 -16.08
CA LEU A 369 -15.21 -3.64 -17.39
C LEU A 369 -15.89 -2.74 -18.45
N ILE A 370 -17.20 -2.50 -18.33
CA ILE A 370 -17.96 -1.63 -19.23
C ILE A 370 -17.83 -0.16 -18.84
N THR A 371 -17.80 0.15 -17.54
CA THR A 371 -18.05 1.50 -17.02
C THR A 371 -16.82 2.17 -16.40
N ARG A 372 -15.75 1.43 -16.12
CA ARG A 372 -14.56 1.89 -15.41
C ARG A 372 -13.29 1.53 -16.16
N HIS A 373 -12.19 2.18 -15.78
CA HIS A 373 -10.85 1.80 -16.24
C HIS A 373 -10.21 0.88 -15.20
N LEU A 374 -9.86 -0.35 -15.58
CA LEU A 374 -9.20 -1.28 -14.66
C LEU A 374 -7.68 -1.11 -14.68
N LEU A 375 -7.06 -1.13 -13.51
CA LEU A 375 -5.61 -1.28 -13.34
C LEU A 375 -5.30 -2.66 -12.76
N PHE A 376 -4.73 -3.54 -13.57
CA PHE A 376 -4.32 -4.88 -13.14
C PHE A 376 -2.93 -4.82 -12.50
N VAL A 377 -2.81 -5.30 -11.26
CA VAL A 377 -1.57 -5.32 -10.49
C VAL A 377 -1.27 -6.72 -9.99
N GLY A 378 -0.14 -7.28 -10.41
CA GLY A 378 0.29 -8.61 -9.96
C GLY A 378 -0.66 -9.75 -10.37
N PHE A 379 -1.44 -9.54 -11.44
CA PHE A 379 -2.40 -10.49 -11.98
C PHE A 379 -1.95 -10.95 -13.36
N SER A 380 -1.75 -12.27 -13.56
CA SER A 380 -1.17 -12.79 -14.80
C SER A 380 -2.11 -12.77 -16.01
N LEU A 381 -3.39 -12.44 -15.80
CA LEU A 381 -4.45 -12.52 -16.82
C LEU A 381 -4.70 -13.94 -17.35
N ASP A 382 -4.22 -15.00 -16.69
CA ASP A 382 -4.44 -16.41 -17.12
C ASP A 382 -5.65 -17.07 -16.45
N ASP A 383 -6.45 -16.31 -15.71
CA ASP A 383 -7.58 -16.86 -14.97
C ASP A 383 -8.79 -17.14 -15.89
N ASP A 384 -9.22 -18.41 -15.92
CA ASP A 384 -10.34 -18.86 -16.75
C ASP A 384 -11.67 -18.13 -16.44
N ASN A 385 -11.92 -17.77 -15.17
CA ASN A 385 -13.15 -17.06 -14.80
C ASN A 385 -13.12 -15.62 -15.33
N PHE A 386 -11.97 -14.94 -15.25
CA PHE A 386 -11.78 -13.62 -15.85
C PHE A 386 -11.93 -13.67 -17.37
N HIS A 387 -11.38 -14.68 -18.06
CA HIS A 387 -11.54 -14.85 -19.51
C HIS A 387 -13.00 -14.95 -19.93
N ARG A 388 -13.80 -15.73 -19.19
CA ARG A 388 -15.26 -15.85 -19.42
C ARG A 388 -15.98 -14.51 -19.28
N VAL A 389 -15.62 -13.74 -18.25
CA VAL A 389 -16.20 -12.41 -18.00
C VAL A 389 -15.83 -11.44 -19.13
N ALA A 390 -14.55 -11.35 -19.48
CA ALA A 390 -14.07 -10.49 -20.56
C ALA A 390 -14.72 -10.83 -21.91
N ASP A 391 -14.82 -12.12 -22.24
CA ASP A 391 -15.47 -12.61 -23.47
C ASP A 391 -16.97 -12.28 -23.53
N SER A 392 -17.67 -12.32 -22.38
CA SER A 392 -19.06 -11.85 -22.30
C SER A 392 -19.17 -10.38 -22.67
N VAL A 393 -18.27 -9.53 -22.15
CA VAL A 393 -18.23 -8.10 -22.46
C VAL A 393 -17.87 -7.87 -23.94
N ARG A 394 -16.90 -8.61 -24.49
CA ARG A 394 -16.54 -8.56 -25.92
C ARG A 394 -17.74 -8.77 -26.83
N ARG A 395 -18.56 -9.78 -26.56
CA ARG A 395 -19.76 -10.09 -27.35
C ARG A 395 -20.80 -8.97 -27.33
N VAL A 396 -20.89 -8.22 -26.23
CA VAL A 396 -21.81 -7.07 -26.11
C VAL A 396 -21.30 -5.92 -26.98
N PHE A 397 -20.03 -5.55 -26.87
CA PHE A 397 -19.46 -4.43 -27.61
C PHE A 397 -19.30 -4.71 -29.11
N ALA A 398 -19.00 -5.95 -29.50
CA ALA A 398 -18.89 -6.32 -30.92
C ALA A 398 -20.13 -5.97 -31.75
N LYS A 399 -21.31 -5.86 -31.11
CA LYS A 399 -22.58 -5.48 -31.76
C LYS A 399 -22.77 -3.96 -31.90
N VAL A 400 -22.00 -3.16 -31.15
CA VAL A 400 -22.19 -1.70 -31.00
C VAL A 400 -21.10 -0.90 -31.71
N THR A 401 -19.87 -1.41 -31.77
CA THR A 401 -18.68 -0.63 -32.13
C THR A 401 -18.12 -0.94 -33.53
N ASP A 402 -18.92 -1.50 -34.44
CA ASP A 402 -18.51 -1.92 -35.79
C ASP A 402 -17.19 -2.71 -35.80
N GLY A 403 -17.02 -3.59 -34.82
CA GLY A 403 -15.83 -4.44 -34.67
C GLY A 403 -14.68 -3.86 -33.84
N ALA A 404 -14.74 -2.62 -33.35
CA ALA A 404 -13.72 -2.10 -32.44
C ALA A 404 -13.81 -2.75 -31.04
N ARG A 405 -12.69 -3.21 -30.49
CA ARG A 405 -12.68 -3.83 -29.15
C ARG A 405 -12.75 -2.78 -28.04
N PRO A 406 -13.45 -3.05 -26.92
CA PRO A 406 -13.50 -2.14 -25.77
C PRO A 406 -12.13 -2.06 -25.08
N SER A 407 -11.75 -0.88 -24.57
CA SER A 407 -10.61 -0.76 -23.68
C SER A 407 -11.03 -1.12 -22.25
N PHE A 408 -10.43 -2.18 -21.70
CA PHE A 408 -10.64 -2.63 -20.33
C PHE A 408 -9.74 -1.91 -19.32
N GLY A 409 -8.57 -1.43 -19.75
CA GLY A 409 -7.69 -0.63 -18.90
C GLY A 409 -6.21 -0.87 -19.14
N ALA A 410 -5.41 -0.94 -18.07
CA ALA A 410 -3.96 -1.12 -18.12
C ALA A 410 -3.48 -2.24 -17.18
N ALA A 411 -2.43 -2.95 -17.55
CA ALA A 411 -1.83 -4.01 -16.73
C ALA A 411 -0.34 -3.73 -16.45
N LEU A 412 0.03 -3.80 -15.16
CA LEU A 412 1.40 -3.74 -14.69
C LEU A 412 1.96 -5.16 -14.56
N LEU A 413 2.84 -5.54 -15.49
CA LEU A 413 3.36 -6.90 -15.57
C LEU A 413 4.89 -6.91 -15.70
N PRO A 414 5.57 -7.95 -15.17
CA PRO A 414 7.02 -8.01 -15.26
C PRO A 414 7.53 -8.05 -16.68
N GLN A 415 6.86 -8.76 -17.59
CA GLN A 415 7.32 -8.88 -18.96
C GLN A 415 6.18 -8.74 -19.95
N LYS A 416 6.49 -8.11 -21.08
CA LYS A 416 5.67 -8.13 -22.28
C LYS A 416 5.79 -9.49 -22.95
N GLY A 417 4.88 -10.40 -22.62
CA GLY A 417 4.75 -11.69 -23.30
C GLY A 417 4.12 -11.50 -24.66
N GLU A 418 4.77 -11.94 -25.74
CA GLU A 418 4.26 -11.82 -27.12
C GLU A 418 2.86 -12.43 -27.27
N PHE A 419 2.60 -13.56 -26.61
CA PHE A 419 1.30 -14.22 -26.62
C PHE A 419 0.22 -13.43 -25.87
N ALA A 420 0.58 -12.81 -24.76
CA ALA A 420 -0.38 -12.10 -23.94
C ALA A 420 -0.78 -10.76 -24.59
N GLU A 421 0.16 -10.10 -25.28
CA GLU A 421 -0.14 -8.96 -26.15
C GLU A 421 -1.05 -9.37 -27.33
N ALA A 422 -0.81 -10.52 -27.96
CA ALA A 422 -1.71 -11.01 -29.02
C ALA A 422 -3.14 -11.29 -28.51
N LEU A 423 -3.28 -11.73 -27.26
CA LEU A 423 -4.57 -12.01 -26.64
C LEU A 423 -5.31 -10.73 -26.22
N TRP A 424 -4.60 -9.78 -25.62
CA TRP A 424 -5.19 -8.66 -24.88
C TRP A 424 -4.80 -7.26 -25.36
N GLY A 425 -3.83 -7.11 -26.26
CA GLY A 425 -3.22 -5.81 -26.61
C GLY A 425 -4.18 -4.79 -27.22
N ALA A 426 -5.33 -5.23 -27.76
CA ALA A 426 -6.39 -4.37 -28.27
C ALA A 426 -7.32 -3.81 -27.17
N GLU A 427 -7.29 -4.38 -25.96
CA GLU A 427 -8.24 -4.08 -24.88
C GLU A 427 -7.52 -3.59 -23.61
N ILE A 428 -6.32 -4.11 -23.35
CA ILE A 428 -5.51 -3.80 -22.18
C ILE A 428 -4.21 -3.16 -22.66
N GLU A 429 -3.89 -1.98 -22.13
CA GLU A 429 -2.59 -1.35 -22.30
C GLU A 429 -1.54 -2.08 -21.46
N TRP A 430 -0.50 -2.56 -22.13
CA TRP A 430 0.57 -3.34 -21.51
C TRP A 430 1.71 -2.44 -21.05
N LEU A 431 1.87 -2.31 -19.73
CA LEU A 431 2.96 -1.55 -19.12
C LEU A 431 4.00 -2.53 -18.55
N SER A 432 5.06 -2.78 -19.32
CA SER A 432 6.12 -3.74 -18.98
C SER A 432 7.08 -3.14 -17.96
N MET A 433 7.21 -3.79 -16.80
CA MET A 433 8.01 -3.29 -15.67
C MET A 433 9.40 -3.95 -15.54
N GLY A 434 9.65 -5.03 -16.27
CA GLY A 434 10.93 -5.74 -16.29
C GLY A 434 11.83 -5.40 -17.47
N ASP A 435 13.02 -5.96 -17.42
CA ASP A 435 14.14 -5.75 -18.33
C ASP A 435 14.65 -7.11 -18.83
N LYS A 436 14.39 -7.42 -20.11
CA LYS A 436 14.73 -8.70 -20.76
C LYS A 436 16.24 -9.01 -20.74
N THR A 437 17.10 -8.04 -20.45
CA THR A 437 18.55 -8.26 -20.34
C THR A 437 18.97 -8.94 -19.04
N ARG A 438 18.08 -9.02 -18.04
CA ARG A 438 18.37 -9.58 -16.72
C ARG A 438 17.99 -11.07 -16.60
N PRO A 439 18.69 -11.86 -15.76
CA PRO A 439 18.29 -13.23 -15.46
C PRO A 439 16.89 -13.29 -14.82
N GLY A 440 16.08 -14.29 -15.16
CA GLY A 440 14.64 -14.33 -14.84
C GLY A 440 14.26 -14.01 -13.39
N ALA A 441 14.93 -14.62 -12.38
CA ALA A 441 14.62 -14.35 -10.97
C ALA A 441 15.09 -12.97 -10.47
N ALA A 442 16.14 -12.39 -11.08
CA ALA A 442 16.57 -11.03 -10.75
C ALA A 442 15.66 -10.00 -11.43
N ASP A 443 15.25 -10.27 -12.67
CA ASP A 443 14.30 -9.46 -13.42
C ASP A 443 12.94 -9.37 -12.71
N LEU A 444 12.38 -10.49 -12.28
CA LEU A 444 11.08 -10.51 -11.57
C LEU A 444 11.10 -9.64 -10.30
N ARG A 445 12.19 -9.66 -9.53
CA ARG A 445 12.34 -8.84 -8.32
C ARG A 445 12.46 -7.35 -8.64
N ALA A 446 13.22 -7.03 -9.67
CA ALA A 446 13.38 -5.66 -10.16
C ALA A 446 12.06 -5.11 -10.71
N ALA A 447 11.33 -5.92 -11.49
CA ALA A 447 10.03 -5.58 -12.03
C ALA A 447 9.00 -5.35 -10.92
N GLY A 448 8.97 -6.22 -9.89
CA GLY A 448 8.11 -6.04 -8.73
C GLY A 448 8.39 -4.71 -8.01
N ARG A 449 9.66 -4.35 -7.83
CA ARG A 449 10.05 -3.04 -7.29
C ARG A 449 9.62 -1.89 -8.22
N ARG A 450 9.76 -2.03 -9.53
CA ARG A 450 9.36 -0.99 -10.50
C ARG A 450 7.83 -0.79 -10.53
N VAL A 451 7.04 -1.85 -10.32
CA VAL A 451 5.59 -1.74 -10.08
C VAL A 451 5.30 -0.87 -8.87
N GLU A 452 6.03 -1.03 -7.75
CA GLU A 452 5.86 -0.17 -6.57
C GLU A 452 6.22 1.28 -6.87
N ILE A 453 7.30 1.54 -7.62
CA ILE A 453 7.69 2.90 -8.04
C ILE A 453 6.59 3.54 -8.90
N PHE A 454 6.02 2.77 -9.83
CA PHE A 454 4.90 3.21 -10.66
C PHE A 454 3.66 3.55 -9.82
N LEU A 455 3.27 2.67 -8.89
CA LEU A 455 2.11 2.87 -8.02
C LEU A 455 2.29 4.07 -7.09
N ASP A 456 3.51 4.33 -6.61
CA ASP A 456 3.82 5.51 -5.80
C ASP A 456 3.71 6.82 -6.60
N HIS A 457 4.07 6.82 -7.90
CA HIS A 457 3.80 7.95 -8.79
C HIS A 457 2.29 8.15 -8.99
N VAL A 458 1.54 7.07 -9.29
CA VAL A 458 0.07 7.11 -9.41
C VAL A 458 -0.56 7.68 -8.14
N ALA A 459 -0.11 7.23 -6.97
CA ALA A 459 -0.61 7.70 -5.67
C ALA A 459 -0.30 9.18 -5.43
N CYS A 460 0.89 9.66 -5.80
CA CYS A 460 1.24 11.08 -5.70
C CYS A 460 0.34 11.97 -6.57
N VAL A 461 0.05 11.54 -7.81
CA VAL A 461 -0.84 12.26 -8.72
C VAL A 461 -2.29 12.21 -8.22
N ALA A 462 -2.73 11.06 -7.71
CA ALA A 462 -4.08 10.85 -7.24
C ALA A 462 -4.39 11.57 -5.91
N ALA A 463 -3.37 11.85 -5.08
CA ALA A 463 -3.50 12.50 -3.79
C ALA A 463 -3.90 13.98 -3.90
N ARG A 464 -5.12 14.30 -4.33
CA ARG A 464 -5.59 15.68 -4.56
C ARG A 464 -6.19 16.36 -3.33
N SER A 465 -6.12 15.73 -2.16
CA SER A 465 -6.53 16.37 -0.90
C SER A 465 -5.67 17.61 -0.65
N ALA A 466 -6.35 18.68 -0.21
CA ALA A 466 -5.73 19.93 0.23
C ALA A 466 -5.95 20.15 1.73
N ASP A 467 -6.18 19.07 2.50
CA ASP A 467 -6.54 19.12 3.93
C ASP A 467 -5.45 19.71 4.84
N HIS A 468 -4.27 20.02 4.29
CA HIS A 468 -3.17 20.66 5.01
C HIS A 468 -3.13 22.18 4.82
N LEU A 469 -3.91 22.75 3.89
CA LEU A 469 -3.80 24.16 3.49
C LEU A 469 -4.08 25.12 4.66
N LEU A 470 -5.17 24.88 5.39
CA LEU A 470 -5.62 25.73 6.51
C LEU A 470 -5.02 25.31 7.85
N ASP A 471 -4.26 24.21 7.90
CA ASP A 471 -3.58 23.77 9.12
C ASP A 471 -2.23 24.49 9.26
N ALA A 472 -2.15 25.40 10.24
CA ALA A 472 -0.97 26.22 10.48
C ALA A 472 0.31 25.40 10.73
N THR A 473 0.19 24.13 11.17
CA THR A 473 1.35 23.28 11.42
C THR A 473 2.07 22.83 10.13
N TYR A 474 1.44 23.01 8.97
CA TYR A 474 2.00 22.69 7.65
C TYR A 474 2.49 23.91 6.86
N ASP A 475 2.64 25.08 7.49
CA ASP A 475 3.08 26.30 6.80
C ASP A 475 4.38 26.15 5.99
N GLY A 476 5.33 25.39 6.52
CA GLY A 476 6.61 25.08 5.87
C GLY A 476 6.50 24.19 4.62
N ALA A 477 5.33 23.58 4.38
CA ALA A 477 5.07 22.77 3.19
C ALA A 477 4.30 23.51 2.09
N LEU A 478 3.77 24.71 2.37
CA LEU A 478 2.96 25.45 1.40
C LEU A 478 3.82 26.17 0.35
N THR A 479 3.35 26.15 -0.88
CA THR A 479 3.87 26.99 -1.97
C THR A 479 3.51 28.46 -1.75
N ALA A 480 4.20 29.38 -2.45
CA ALA A 480 3.85 30.80 -2.42
C ALA A 480 2.41 31.08 -2.89
N GLY A 481 1.92 30.32 -3.88
CA GLY A 481 0.53 30.41 -4.36
C GLY A 481 -0.48 29.98 -3.30
N GLU A 482 -0.25 28.85 -2.64
CA GLU A 482 -1.10 28.35 -1.56
C GLU A 482 -1.14 29.29 -0.36
N ARG A 483 -0.01 29.88 0.03
CA ARG A 483 0.01 30.92 1.09
C ARG A 483 -0.86 32.12 0.74
N ARG A 484 -0.86 32.55 -0.52
CA ARG A 484 -1.72 33.64 -1.00
C ARG A 484 -3.19 33.27 -0.95
N ILE A 485 -3.56 32.05 -1.36
CA ILE A 485 -4.94 31.55 -1.27
C ILE A 485 -5.39 31.49 0.19
N ARG A 486 -4.57 30.90 1.08
CA ARG A 486 -4.86 30.84 2.52
C ARG A 486 -5.08 32.24 3.11
N ALA A 487 -4.27 33.22 2.73
CA ALA A 487 -4.44 34.60 3.19
C ALA A 487 -5.77 35.25 2.78
N GLN A 488 -6.43 34.76 1.71
CA GLN A 488 -7.79 35.19 1.34
C GLN A 488 -8.89 34.39 2.06
N LEU A 489 -8.60 33.14 2.43
CA LEU A 489 -9.55 32.28 3.14
C LEU A 489 -9.65 32.61 4.64
N VAL A 490 -8.56 33.06 5.26
CA VAL A 490 -8.56 33.42 6.70
C VAL A 490 -9.60 34.50 7.02
N PRO A 491 -9.70 35.64 6.31
CA PRO A 491 -10.76 36.62 6.56
C PRO A 491 -12.17 36.06 6.35
N LEU A 492 -12.36 35.15 5.40
CA LEU A 492 -13.66 34.48 5.21
C LEU A 492 -14.00 33.59 6.40
N MET A 493 -13.02 32.85 6.95
CA MET A 493 -13.22 32.03 8.15
C MET A 493 -13.60 32.90 9.35
N GLU A 494 -12.91 34.02 9.55
CA GLU A 494 -13.21 34.99 10.62
C GLU A 494 -14.62 35.60 10.47
N LEU A 495 -15.05 35.88 9.22
CA LEU A 495 -16.41 36.33 8.93
C LEU A 495 -17.46 35.26 9.29
N LEU A 496 -17.23 34.01 8.92
CA LEU A 496 -18.14 32.88 9.22
C LEU A 496 -18.20 32.55 10.72
N GLU A 497 -17.13 32.83 11.47
CA GLU A 497 -17.09 32.69 12.93
C GLU A 497 -17.81 33.86 13.63
N SER A 498 -17.71 35.07 13.09
CA SER A 498 -18.34 36.27 13.68
C SER A 498 -19.82 36.43 13.36
N ASP A 499 -20.31 35.87 12.24
CA ASP A 499 -21.72 35.85 11.88
C ASP A 499 -22.21 34.42 11.59
N PRO A 500 -22.72 33.70 12.61
CA PRO A 500 -23.22 32.33 12.47
C PRO A 500 -24.38 32.17 11.48
N THR A 501 -25.11 33.26 11.15
CA THR A 501 -26.23 33.19 10.20
C THR A 501 -25.75 32.85 8.78
N LEU A 502 -24.49 33.18 8.45
CA LEU A 502 -23.87 32.89 7.16
C LEU A 502 -23.54 31.40 6.96
N ASN A 503 -23.50 30.62 8.05
CA ASN A 503 -23.30 29.17 7.98
C ASN A 503 -24.59 28.42 7.61
N GLN A 504 -25.74 29.10 7.64
CA GLN A 504 -27.05 28.48 7.39
C GLN A 504 -27.36 28.40 5.89
N GLY A 505 -28.11 27.36 5.52
CA GLY A 505 -28.59 27.14 4.16
C GLY A 505 -27.52 26.63 3.19
N PRO A 506 -27.91 26.37 1.93
CA PRO A 506 -27.08 25.61 0.98
C PRO A 506 -25.71 26.25 0.67
N VAL A 507 -25.64 27.58 0.70
CA VAL A 507 -24.38 28.30 0.42
C VAL A 507 -23.41 28.19 1.59
N GLY A 508 -23.88 28.44 2.82
CA GLY A 508 -23.08 28.31 4.03
C GLY A 508 -22.56 26.89 4.22
N GLU A 509 -23.41 25.89 3.94
CA GLU A 509 -23.02 24.47 3.94
C GLU A 509 -21.94 24.18 2.90
N ALA A 510 -22.11 24.64 1.65
CA ALA A 510 -21.13 24.41 0.59
C ALA A 510 -19.77 25.06 0.91
N VAL A 511 -19.77 26.28 1.46
CA VAL A 511 -18.54 26.98 1.87
C VAL A 511 -17.85 26.23 3.01
N ASN A 512 -18.59 25.80 4.05
CA ASN A 512 -17.99 25.04 5.15
C ASN A 512 -17.51 23.65 4.71
N GLN A 513 -18.20 22.99 3.78
CA GLN A 513 -17.72 21.75 3.17
C GLN A 513 -16.40 21.97 2.41
N LEU A 514 -16.25 23.09 1.70
CA LEU A 514 -14.99 23.47 1.06
C LEU A 514 -13.90 23.70 2.12
N LEU A 515 -14.15 24.55 3.12
CA LEU A 515 -13.17 24.85 4.19
C LEU A 515 -12.74 23.59 4.95
N ARG A 516 -13.68 22.68 5.21
CA ARG A 516 -13.38 21.36 5.80
C ARG A 516 -12.42 20.54 4.93
N ARG A 517 -12.61 20.50 3.61
CA ARG A 517 -11.71 19.85 2.62
C ARG A 517 -10.36 20.58 2.43
N LEU A 518 -10.23 21.79 2.97
CA LEU A 518 -8.99 22.55 2.99
C LEU A 518 -8.29 22.48 4.35
N GLY A 519 -8.84 21.72 5.31
CA GLY A 519 -8.21 21.49 6.62
C GLY A 519 -8.69 22.38 7.76
N ASP A 520 -9.78 23.13 7.60
CA ASP A 520 -10.31 23.98 8.66
C ASP A 520 -10.81 23.12 9.85
N PRO A 521 -10.21 23.27 11.06
CA PRO A 521 -10.60 22.48 12.23
C PRO A 521 -11.99 22.86 12.78
N ASN A 522 -12.49 24.06 12.50
CA ASN A 522 -13.76 24.58 13.03
C ASN A 522 -14.93 24.40 12.05
N ALA A 523 -14.66 24.08 10.79
CA ALA A 523 -15.71 23.96 9.76
C ALA A 523 -16.82 22.96 10.12
N GLN A 524 -16.48 21.85 10.79
CA GLN A 524 -17.50 20.89 11.25
C GLN A 524 -18.38 21.46 12.35
N ARG A 525 -17.82 22.19 13.32
CA ARG A 525 -18.61 22.83 14.39
C ARG A 525 -19.60 23.83 13.80
N ARG A 526 -19.15 24.64 12.82
CA ARG A 526 -20.01 25.57 12.09
C ARG A 526 -21.14 24.88 11.33
N LEU A 527 -20.88 23.70 10.74
CA LEU A 527 -21.92 22.88 10.10
C LEU A 527 -22.92 22.31 11.12
N ASP A 528 -22.45 21.97 12.32
CA ASP A 528 -23.27 21.41 13.39
C ASP A 528 -24.04 22.49 14.17
N GLY A 529 -23.79 23.78 13.89
CA GLY A 529 -24.42 24.92 14.59
C GLY A 529 -23.89 25.14 16.02
N LEU A 530 -22.68 24.63 16.31
CA LEU A 530 -21.97 24.72 17.59
C LEU A 530 -20.87 25.78 17.52
#